data_AF-M5TVT2-F1
#
_entry.id   AF-M5TVT2-F1
#
_cell.length_a   1.000
_cell.length_b   1.000
_cell.length_c   1.000
_cell.angle_alpha   90.00
_cell.angle_beta   90.00
_cell.angle_gamma   90.00
#
_symmetry.space_group_name_H-M   'P 1'
#
loop_
_entity.id
_entity.type
_entity.pdbx_description
1 polymer ?
#
loop_
_entity_poly.entity_id
_entity_poly.type
_entity_poly.pdbx_seq_one_letter_code
_entity_poly.pdbx_strand_id
1 'polypeptide(L)'
;MKRLALVFGLLVCFATPSFAISEFGKQFKAHVMESEAPDDFKKAVKKANCYICHVKGEDKDEVRNEYGVAVGKFLDAEDFPKDYIKKNPEEAKAKILEGFKKAGAEKSKDGRTFGEKIKAHELPATDAGI
;
A
#
# COMPACT_ATOMS: atom_id res chain seq x y z
N MET A 1 54.44 -24.10 4.13
CA MET A 1 53.23 -24.88 4.47
C MET A 1 52.13 -23.92 4.91
N LYS A 2 50.90 -24.13 4.38
CA LYS A 2 49.58 -23.79 4.96
C LYS A 2 49.31 -22.28 5.21
N ARG A 3 48.76 -21.55 4.24
CA ARG A 3 47.31 -21.29 4.04
C ARG A 3 46.57 -21.04 5.37
N LEU A 4 46.18 -19.78 5.63
CA LEU A 4 45.11 -19.45 6.57
C LEU A 4 44.18 -18.43 5.94
N ALA A 5 42.91 -18.79 5.94
CA ALA A 5 41.87 -18.31 5.05
C ALA A 5 41.28 -16.96 5.50
N LEU A 6 41.04 -16.09 4.52
CA LEU A 6 40.10 -14.99 4.60
C LEU A 6 38.68 -15.56 4.71
N VAL A 7 38.07 -15.47 5.89
CA VAL A 7 36.64 -15.76 6.06
C VAL A 7 35.87 -14.51 5.70
N PHE A 8 35.40 -14.46 4.46
CA PHE A 8 34.43 -13.46 4.01
C PHE A 8 33.05 -13.90 4.53
N GLY A 9 32.60 -13.29 5.62
CA GLY A 9 31.25 -13.50 6.15
C GLY A 9 30.22 -12.89 5.20
N LEU A 10 29.72 -13.68 4.26
CA LEU A 10 28.60 -13.31 3.41
C LEU A 10 27.32 -13.37 4.25
N LEU A 11 26.94 -12.25 4.87
CA LEU A 11 25.58 -12.04 5.38
C LEU A 11 24.66 -11.98 4.15
N VAL A 12 24.07 -13.13 3.81
CA VAL A 12 22.99 -13.19 2.82
C VAL A 12 21.77 -12.57 3.47
N CYS A 13 21.51 -11.29 3.17
CA CYS A 13 20.21 -10.68 3.43
C CYS A 13 19.18 -11.43 2.56
N PHE A 14 18.43 -12.35 3.17
CA PHE A 14 17.23 -12.89 2.57
C PHE A 14 16.19 -11.77 2.50
N ALA A 15 16.23 -10.97 1.43
CA ALA A 15 15.07 -10.19 1.03
C ALA A 15 14.00 -11.20 0.60
N THR A 16 13.00 -11.40 1.46
CA THR A 16 11.81 -12.13 1.06
C THR A 16 11.14 -11.35 -0.07
N PRO A 17 10.70 -12.02 -1.15
CA PRO A 17 9.96 -11.32 -2.20
C PRO A 17 8.66 -10.81 -1.59
N SER A 18 8.54 -9.49 -1.42
CA SER A 18 7.30 -8.81 -1.08
C SER A 18 6.34 -8.96 -2.27
N PHE A 19 5.46 -9.96 -2.23
CA PHE A 19 4.43 -10.11 -3.24
C PHE A 19 3.44 -8.94 -3.14
N ALA A 20 3.28 -8.17 -4.22
CA ALA A 20 2.22 -7.17 -4.31
C ALA A 20 0.85 -7.86 -4.19
N ILE A 21 0.18 -7.71 -3.04
CA ILE A 21 -1.17 -8.25 -2.86
C ILE A 21 -2.20 -7.30 -3.46
N SER A 22 -2.83 -7.73 -4.56
CA SER A 22 -3.95 -7.01 -5.17
C SER A 22 -5.11 -6.70 -4.21
N GLU A 23 -5.14 -7.36 -3.05
CA GLU A 23 -6.21 -7.25 -2.06
C GLU A 23 -6.30 -5.86 -1.43
N PHE A 24 -5.18 -5.19 -1.15
CA PHE A 24 -5.22 -3.81 -0.61
C PHE A 24 -5.94 -2.86 -1.57
N GLY A 25 -5.60 -2.90 -2.86
CA GLY A 25 -6.27 -2.10 -3.88
C GLY A 25 -7.76 -2.43 -4.02
N LYS A 26 -8.14 -3.72 -3.92
CA LYS A 26 -9.55 -4.15 -3.93
C LYS A 26 -10.31 -3.61 -2.73
N GLN A 27 -9.78 -3.73 -1.52
CA GLN A 27 -10.43 -3.27 -0.30
C GLN A 27 -10.58 -1.75 -0.28
N PHE A 28 -9.55 -1.01 -0.72
CA PHE A 28 -9.66 0.46 -0.84
C PHE A 28 -10.77 0.84 -1.83
N LYS A 29 -10.77 0.23 -3.02
CA LYS A 29 -11.80 0.46 -4.03
C LYS A 29 -13.19 0.12 -3.48
N ALA A 30 -13.36 -1.05 -2.85
CA ALA A 30 -14.63 -1.49 -2.29
C ALA A 30 -15.13 -0.49 -1.24
N HIS A 31 -14.27 -0.06 -0.31
CA HIS A 31 -14.60 0.94 0.71
C HIS A 31 -15.14 2.24 0.10
N VAL A 32 -14.51 2.74 -0.97
CA VAL A 32 -15.01 3.93 -1.67
C VAL A 32 -16.30 3.65 -2.45
N MET A 33 -16.45 2.50 -3.11
CA MET A 33 -17.66 2.16 -3.86
C MET A 33 -18.89 2.00 -2.95
N GLU A 34 -18.69 1.42 -1.76
CA GLU A 34 -19.71 1.20 -0.73
C GLU A 34 -20.10 2.51 0.00
N SER A 35 -19.29 3.57 -0.13
CA SER A 35 -19.56 4.88 0.48
C SER A 35 -20.51 5.76 -0.34
N GLU A 36 -20.97 6.85 0.26
CA GLU A 36 -21.76 7.91 -0.39
C GLU A 36 -20.92 8.86 -1.27
N ALA A 37 -19.66 8.52 -1.55
CA ALA A 37 -18.81 9.37 -2.36
C ALA A 37 -19.39 9.59 -3.78
N PRO A 38 -19.15 10.77 -4.38
CA PRO A 38 -19.66 11.12 -5.69
C PRO A 38 -19.08 10.23 -6.80
N ASP A 39 -19.84 10.05 -7.87
CA ASP A 39 -19.47 9.18 -8.99
C ASP A 39 -18.13 9.54 -9.63
N ASP A 40 -17.78 10.82 -9.68
CA ASP A 40 -16.52 11.26 -10.28
C ASP A 40 -15.31 10.84 -9.43
N PHE A 41 -15.43 10.86 -8.11
CA PHE A 41 -14.41 10.30 -7.24
C PHE A 41 -14.35 8.79 -7.35
N LYS A 42 -15.51 8.12 -7.41
CA LYS A 42 -15.56 6.67 -7.66
C LYS A 42 -14.87 6.30 -8.98
N LYS A 43 -15.03 7.11 -10.05
CA LYS A 43 -14.32 6.95 -11.33
C LYS A 43 -12.82 7.21 -11.17
N ALA A 44 -12.43 8.26 -10.46
CA ALA A 44 -11.02 8.59 -10.20
C ALA A 44 -10.30 7.43 -9.48
N VAL A 45 -10.91 6.88 -8.42
CA VAL A 45 -10.39 5.71 -7.69
C VAL A 45 -10.29 4.48 -8.59
N LYS A 46 -11.29 4.21 -9.43
CA LYS A 46 -11.23 3.11 -10.43
C LYS A 46 -10.09 3.30 -11.43
N LYS A 47 -9.85 4.52 -11.90
CA LYS A 47 -8.78 4.85 -12.84
C LYS A 47 -7.40 4.76 -12.18
N ALA A 48 -7.29 5.21 -10.92
CA ALA A 48 -6.06 5.17 -10.14
C ALA A 48 -5.64 3.72 -9.83
N ASN A 49 -6.55 2.87 -9.35
CA ASN A 49 -6.30 1.45 -9.08
C ASN A 49 -5.00 1.24 -8.26
N CYS A 50 -3.98 0.57 -8.80
CA CYS A 50 -2.67 0.38 -8.15
C CYS A 50 -1.97 1.72 -7.84
N TYR A 51 -2.19 2.74 -8.66
CA TYR A 51 -1.56 4.05 -8.51
C TYR A 51 -2.14 4.88 -7.35
N ILE A 52 -3.10 4.32 -6.59
CA ILE A 52 -3.46 4.88 -5.28
C ILE A 52 -2.26 4.78 -4.33
N CYS A 53 -1.45 3.73 -4.43
CA CYS A 53 -0.24 3.51 -3.59
C CYS A 53 1.08 3.55 -4.38
N HIS A 54 1.03 3.42 -5.71
CA HIS A 54 2.22 3.37 -6.57
C HIS A 54 2.35 4.59 -7.47
N VAL A 55 3.56 4.85 -7.94
CA VAL A 55 3.84 5.89 -8.94
C VAL A 55 3.67 5.32 -10.34
N LYS A 56 2.96 6.01 -11.21
CA LYS A 56 2.79 5.58 -12.60
C LYS A 56 4.10 5.74 -13.38
N GLY A 57 4.49 4.68 -14.08
CA GLY A 57 5.72 4.65 -14.87
C GLY A 57 6.94 4.12 -14.12
N GLU A 58 6.82 3.94 -12.80
CA GLU A 58 7.86 3.37 -11.94
C GLU A 58 7.62 1.89 -11.64
N ASP A 59 8.67 1.21 -11.20
CA ASP A 59 8.54 -0.16 -10.67
C ASP A 59 7.71 -0.13 -9.38
N LYS A 60 6.63 -0.91 -9.36
CA LYS A 60 5.66 -0.91 -8.26
C LYS A 60 6.20 -1.60 -7.01
N ASP A 61 7.13 -2.53 -7.16
CA ASP A 61 7.68 -3.27 -6.03
C ASP A 61 8.72 -2.42 -5.28
N GLU A 62 9.43 -1.57 -6.01
CA GLU A 62 10.46 -0.67 -5.49
C GLU A 62 9.91 0.71 -5.09
N VAL A 63 9.02 1.29 -5.90
CA VAL A 63 8.57 2.67 -5.76
C VAL A 63 7.12 2.76 -5.35
N ARG A 64 6.90 3.42 -4.20
CA ARG A 64 5.59 3.76 -3.66
C ARG A 64 5.43 5.28 -3.68
N ASN A 65 4.20 5.73 -3.95
CA ASN A 65 3.84 7.13 -3.80
C ASN A 65 3.73 7.45 -2.29
N GLU A 66 3.56 8.71 -1.92
CA GLU A 66 3.56 9.12 -0.51
C GLU A 66 2.48 8.40 0.34
N TYR A 67 1.33 8.08 -0.25
CA TYR A 67 0.28 7.34 0.43
C TYR A 67 0.64 5.86 0.57
N GLY A 68 1.24 5.24 -0.44
CA GLY A 68 1.74 3.87 -0.39
C GLY A 68 2.83 3.69 0.67
N VAL A 69 3.70 4.68 0.85
CA VAL A 69 4.68 4.71 1.95
C VAL A 69 3.98 4.79 3.30
N ALA A 70 2.97 5.64 3.47
CA ALA A 70 2.20 5.73 4.71
C ALA A 70 1.45 4.42 5.02
N VAL A 71 0.84 3.79 4.02
CA VAL A 71 0.19 2.48 4.15
C VAL A 71 1.20 1.41 4.59
N GLY A 72 2.39 1.39 3.99
CA GLY A 72 3.45 0.44 4.31
C GLY A 72 3.97 0.50 5.76
N LYS A 73 3.68 1.57 6.50
CA LYS A 73 4.01 1.66 7.94
C LYS A 73 3.05 0.87 8.83
N PHE A 74 1.85 0.58 8.34
CA PHE A 74 0.77 -0.04 9.12
C PHE A 74 0.28 -1.35 8.52
N LEU A 75 0.57 -1.62 7.26
CA LEU A 75 0.24 -2.84 6.55
C LEU A 75 1.46 -3.36 5.82
N ASP A 76 1.84 -4.59 6.13
CA ASP A 76 2.78 -5.36 5.33
C ASP A 76 2.01 -6.37 4.46
N ALA A 77 2.39 -6.54 3.20
CA ALA A 77 1.80 -7.54 2.33
C ALA A 77 2.07 -8.98 2.82
N GLU A 78 3.20 -9.20 3.52
CA GLU A 78 3.60 -10.50 4.05
C GLU A 78 2.65 -11.02 5.13
N ASP A 79 1.96 -10.12 5.85
CA ASP A 79 0.95 -10.47 6.86
C ASP A 79 -0.36 -10.98 6.25
N PHE A 80 -0.54 -10.84 4.93
CA PHE A 80 -1.77 -11.19 4.22
C PHE A 80 -1.50 -12.17 3.07
N PRO A 81 -0.93 -13.36 3.34
CA PRO A 81 -0.79 -14.38 2.31
C PRO A 81 -2.18 -14.81 1.81
N LYS A 82 -2.25 -15.29 0.56
CA LYS A 82 -3.51 -15.68 -0.09
C LYS A 82 -4.36 -16.62 0.76
N ASP A 83 -3.73 -17.59 1.43
CA ASP A 83 -4.42 -18.55 2.30
C ASP A 83 -5.00 -17.90 3.56
N TYR A 84 -4.32 -16.91 4.14
CA TYR A 84 -4.85 -16.16 5.29
C TYR A 84 -6.07 -15.36 4.89
N ILE A 85 -6.01 -14.62 3.77
CA ILE A 85 -7.16 -13.86 3.25
C ILE A 85 -8.35 -14.78 2.96
N LYS A 86 -8.11 -15.95 2.35
CA LYS A 86 -9.17 -16.91 2.03
C LYS A 86 -9.83 -17.51 3.28
N LYS A 87 -9.04 -17.82 4.31
CA LYS A 87 -9.53 -18.43 5.56
C LYS A 87 -10.17 -17.40 6.49
N ASN A 88 -9.68 -16.16 6.47
CA ASN A 88 -10.09 -15.09 7.39
C ASN A 88 -10.47 -13.80 6.64
N PRO A 89 -11.45 -13.84 5.71
CA PRO A 89 -11.74 -12.72 4.83
C PRO A 89 -12.18 -11.45 5.58
N GLU A 90 -13.04 -11.59 6.59
CA GLU A 90 -13.53 -10.46 7.39
C GLU A 90 -12.44 -9.85 8.29
N GLU A 91 -11.61 -10.71 8.90
CA GLU A 91 -10.49 -10.24 9.72
C GLU A 91 -9.44 -9.52 8.86
N ALA A 92 -9.12 -10.09 7.69
CA ALA A 92 -8.22 -9.46 6.73
C ALA A 92 -8.77 -8.10 6.28
N LYS A 93 -10.06 -8.02 5.90
CA LYS A 93 -10.73 -6.75 5.56
C LYS A 93 -10.63 -5.75 6.70
N ALA A 94 -10.94 -6.15 7.93
CA ALA A 94 -10.90 -5.27 9.10
C ALA A 94 -9.50 -4.71 9.34
N LYS A 95 -8.47 -5.55 9.32
CA LYS A 95 -7.06 -5.12 9.50
C LYS A 95 -6.61 -4.18 8.38
N ILE A 96 -6.96 -4.48 7.13
CA ILE A 96 -6.63 -3.63 5.98
C ILE A 96 -7.28 -2.24 6.13
N LEU A 97 -8.57 -2.19 6.47
CA LEU A 97 -9.28 -0.92 6.68
C LEU A 97 -8.72 -0.13 7.88
N GLU A 98 -8.32 -0.82 8.95
CA GLU A 98 -7.64 -0.17 10.08
C GLU A 98 -6.29 0.42 9.65
N GLY A 99 -5.52 -0.30 8.85
CA GLY A 99 -4.27 0.18 8.26
C GLY A 99 -4.47 1.42 7.40
N PHE A 100 -5.49 1.44 6.53
CA PHE A 100 -5.86 2.63 5.76
C PHE A 100 -6.30 3.78 6.64
N LYS A 101 -7.03 3.53 7.73
CA LYS A 101 -7.41 4.56 8.69
C LYS A 101 -6.18 5.18 9.36
N LYS A 102 -5.20 4.37 9.76
CA LYS A 102 -3.94 4.84 10.36
C LYS A 102 -3.10 5.63 9.36
N ALA A 103 -2.94 5.13 8.14
CA ALA A 103 -2.30 5.87 7.05
C ALA A 103 -3.04 7.19 6.76
N GLY A 104 -4.38 7.18 6.82
CA GLY A 104 -5.24 8.35 6.69
C GLY A 104 -4.96 9.47 7.70
N ALA A 105 -4.35 9.18 8.85
CA ALA A 105 -3.98 10.18 9.86
C ALA A 105 -2.62 10.85 9.56
N GLU A 106 -1.82 10.29 8.65
CA GLU A 106 -0.56 10.90 8.24
C GLU A 106 -0.77 12.05 7.26
N LYS A 107 0.20 12.96 7.22
CA LYS A 107 0.20 14.13 6.32
C LYS A 107 0.76 13.78 4.95
N SER A 108 0.05 14.23 3.92
CA SER A 108 0.53 14.38 2.56
C SER A 108 1.52 15.55 2.47
N LYS A 109 2.33 15.58 1.40
CA LYS A 109 3.27 16.66 1.05
C LYS A 109 2.61 18.03 0.94
N ASP A 110 1.32 18.08 0.62
CA ASP A 110 0.51 19.31 0.58
C ASP A 110 0.02 19.79 1.96
N GLY A 111 0.39 19.08 3.04
CA GLY A 111 0.12 19.47 4.43
C GLY A 111 -1.21 19.00 5.00
N ARG A 112 -2.15 18.52 4.15
CA ARG A 112 -3.41 17.88 4.59
C ARG A 112 -3.15 16.43 4.95
N THR A 113 -3.94 15.85 5.84
CA THR A 113 -3.90 14.41 6.07
C THR A 113 -4.48 13.65 4.87
N PHE A 114 -3.99 12.44 4.61
CA PHE A 114 -4.54 11.60 3.55
C PHE A 114 -6.03 11.34 3.73
N GLY A 115 -6.49 11.19 4.97
CA GLY A 115 -7.89 11.02 5.31
C GLY A 115 -8.73 12.27 5.02
N GLU A 116 -8.20 13.47 5.24
CA GLU A 116 -8.89 14.72 4.84
C GLU A 116 -9.05 14.83 3.33
N LYS A 117 -8.06 14.39 2.55
CA LYS A 117 -8.14 14.38 1.08
C LYS A 117 -9.18 13.37 0.60
N ILE A 118 -9.15 12.15 1.12
CA ILE A 118 -10.14 11.11 0.76
C ILE A 118 -11.56 11.56 1.12
N LYS A 119 -11.76 12.18 2.30
CA LYS A 119 -13.05 12.76 2.70
C LYS A 119 -13.49 13.93 1.81
N ALA A 120 -12.54 14.68 1.28
CA ALA A 120 -12.80 15.71 0.28
C ALA A 120 -12.95 15.16 -1.15
N HIS A 121 -12.99 13.83 -1.32
CA HIS A 121 -13.12 13.15 -2.60
C HIS A 121 -11.95 13.43 -3.56
N GLU A 122 -10.75 13.55 -2.99
CA GLU A 122 -9.48 13.70 -3.70
C GLU A 122 -8.64 12.44 -3.52
N LEU A 123 -7.76 12.15 -4.50
CA LEU A 123 -6.80 11.06 -4.36
C LEU A 123 -5.78 11.41 -3.26
N PRO A 124 -5.35 10.43 -2.44
CA PRO A 124 -4.54 10.73 -1.26
C PRO A 124 -3.13 11.23 -1.62
N ALA A 125 -2.49 10.63 -2.61
CA ALA A 125 -1.14 10.99 -3.04
C ALA A 125 -1.14 12.08 -4.12
N THR A 126 -0.20 13.02 -4.00
CA THR A 126 0.10 14.07 -5.00
C THR A 126 1.15 13.63 -6.03
N ASP A 127 1.90 12.57 -5.74
CA ASP A 127 3.06 12.11 -6.52
C ASP A 127 2.80 10.78 -7.26
N ALA A 128 1.52 10.41 -7.44
CA ALA A 128 1.15 9.19 -8.16
C ALA A 128 1.35 9.27 -9.69
N GLY A 129 1.52 10.47 -10.25
CA GLY A 129 1.72 10.68 -11.70
C GLY A 129 0.47 10.43 -12.55
N ILE A 130 -0.73 10.65 -12.00
CA ILE A 130 -2.04 10.39 -12.64
C ILE A 130 -3.01 11.54 -12.59
#